data_AF-A0A528EQQ4-F1
#
_entry.id   AF-A0A528EQQ4-F1
#
_cell.length_a   1.000
_cell.length_b   1.000
_cell.length_c   1.000
_cell.angle_alpha   90.00
_cell.angle_beta   90.00
_cell.angle_gamma   90.00
#
_symmetry.space_group_name_H-M   'P 1'
#
loop_
_entity.id
_entity.type
_entity.pdbx_description
1 polymer ?
#
loop_
_entity_poly.entity_id
_entity_poly.type
_entity_poly.pdbx_seq_one_letter_code
_entity_poly.pdbx_strand_id
1 'polypeptide(L)'
;LADTIQRLQRVGPWVSANSRITQEEIAEHLKRVRNDYCKGTLRDTINRFVPQPAGPRCAHIRVPEPLGLHAFPGSIDDALAELHCRMQAAVTGIVAELEAAGGFIFYPNPFYHR
;
A
#
# COMPACT_ATOMS: atom_id res chain seq x y z
N LEU A 1 34.99 -10.06 -0.12
CA LEU A 1 34.61 -10.38 -1.52
C LEU A 1 33.81 -11.68 -1.60
N ALA A 2 34.31 -12.79 -1.05
CA ALA A 2 33.63 -14.08 -1.06
C ALA A 2 32.21 -14.05 -0.45
N ASP A 3 32.03 -13.40 0.70
CA ASP A 3 30.70 -13.25 1.31
C ASP A 3 29.74 -12.41 0.46
N THR A 4 30.23 -11.34 -0.18
CA THR A 4 29.43 -10.50 -1.08
C THR A 4 29.01 -11.30 -2.31
N ILE A 5 29.91 -12.09 -2.89
CA ILE A 5 29.63 -12.97 -4.03
C ILE A 5 28.63 -14.05 -3.63
N GLN A 6 28.78 -14.68 -2.47
CA GLN A 6 27.85 -15.68 -1.95
C GLN A 6 26.45 -15.09 -1.70
N ARG A 7 26.37 -13.83 -1.24
CA ARG A 7 25.10 -13.11 -1.07
C ARG A 7 24.43 -12.81 -2.41
N LEU A 8 25.21 -12.41 -3.43
CA LEU A 8 24.70 -12.17 -4.79
C LEU A 8 24.28 -13.48 -5.48
N GLN A 9 25.01 -14.58 -5.29
CA GLN A 9 24.68 -15.89 -5.84
C GLN A 9 23.39 -16.51 -5.27
N ARG A 10 22.93 -16.05 -4.09
CA ARG A 10 21.61 -16.44 -3.54
C ARG A 10 20.45 -15.77 -4.28
N VAL A 11 20.73 -14.64 -4.91
CA VAL A 11 19.79 -13.94 -5.77
C VAL A 11 19.90 -14.59 -7.15
N GLY A 12 19.02 -15.56 -7.42
CA GLY A 12 19.10 -16.38 -8.62
C GLY A 12 18.92 -15.57 -9.92
N PRO A 13 19.09 -16.21 -11.09
CA PRO A 13 19.04 -15.56 -12.41
C PRO A 13 17.74 -14.78 -12.68
N TRP A 14 16.68 -15.10 -11.93
CA TRP A 14 15.37 -14.44 -11.98
C TRP A 14 15.43 -12.94 -11.69
N VAL A 15 16.37 -12.44 -10.87
CA VAL A 15 16.47 -10.98 -10.61
C VAL A 15 16.91 -10.18 -11.82
N SER A 16 17.62 -10.82 -12.75
CA SER A 16 18.15 -10.21 -13.96
C SER A 16 17.48 -10.74 -15.22
N ALA A 17 16.36 -11.45 -15.09
CA ALA A 17 15.68 -12.08 -16.22
C ALA A 17 15.10 -11.05 -17.20
N ASN A 18 14.76 -9.86 -16.72
CA ASN A 18 14.18 -8.78 -17.48
C ASN A 18 15.04 -7.51 -17.38
N SER A 19 15.08 -6.71 -18.46
CA SER A 19 15.78 -5.41 -18.50
C SER A 19 15.08 -4.32 -17.68
N ARG A 20 13.85 -4.60 -17.22
CA ARG A 20 13.03 -3.76 -16.36
C ARG A 20 12.44 -4.64 -15.27
N ILE A 21 12.39 -4.11 -14.05
CA ILE A 21 11.81 -4.77 -12.90
C ILE A 21 10.47 -4.11 -12.56
N THR A 22 9.40 -4.90 -12.43
CA THR A 22 8.09 -4.38 -11.99
C THR A 22 8.02 -4.26 -10.47
N GLN A 23 6.99 -3.59 -9.94
CA GLN A 23 6.79 -3.50 -8.49
C GLN A 23 6.50 -4.87 -7.87
N GLU A 24 5.75 -5.72 -8.58
CA GLU A 24 5.44 -7.09 -8.19
C GLU A 24 6.70 -7.94 -8.12
N GLU A 25 7.57 -7.82 -9.12
CA GLU A 25 8.88 -8.48 -9.14
C GLU A 25 9.74 -8.00 -7.96
N ILE A 26 9.85 -6.68 -7.71
CA ILE A 26 10.54 -6.16 -6.52
C ILE A 26 9.99 -6.78 -5.23
N ALA A 27 8.66 -6.83 -5.08
CA ALA A 27 8.03 -7.39 -3.88
C ALA A 27 8.33 -8.89 -3.73
N GLU A 28 8.31 -9.65 -4.83
CA GLU A 28 8.63 -11.08 -4.83
C GLU A 28 10.12 -11.34 -4.54
N HIS A 29 10.99 -10.50 -5.08
CA HIS A 29 12.43 -10.55 -4.85
C HIS A 29 12.74 -10.34 -3.37
N LEU A 30 12.14 -9.31 -2.76
CA LEU A 30 12.26 -9.04 -1.32
C LEU A 30 11.70 -10.18 -0.47
N LYS A 31 10.56 -10.77 -0.87
CA LYS A 31 9.98 -11.94 -0.20
C LYS A 31 10.96 -13.12 -0.17
N ARG A 32 11.58 -13.45 -1.30
CA ARG A 32 12.57 -14.54 -1.41
C ARG A 32 13.82 -14.27 -0.59
N VAL A 33 14.40 -13.08 -0.70
CA VAL A 33 15.57 -12.67 0.10
C VAL A 33 15.26 -12.81 1.59
N ARG A 34 14.13 -12.28 2.07
CA ARG A 34 13.74 -12.43 3.48
C ARG A 34 13.57 -13.89 3.89
N ASN A 35 12.93 -14.70 3.05
CA ASN A 35 12.79 -16.13 3.30
C ASN A 35 14.15 -16.81 3.49
N ASP A 36 15.19 -16.36 2.81
CA ASP A 36 16.53 -16.92 2.93
C ASP A 36 17.35 -16.42 4.12
N TYR A 37 17.13 -15.18 4.56
CA TYR A 37 17.87 -14.56 5.67
C TYR A 37 17.24 -14.79 7.05
N CYS A 38 15.91 -14.91 7.14
CA CYS A 38 15.24 -15.24 8.39
C CYS A 38 15.28 -16.77 8.64
N LYS A 39 16.44 -17.29 9.05
CA LYS A 39 16.66 -18.71 9.40
C LYS A 39 17.54 -18.81 10.66
N GLY A 40 17.27 -19.80 11.52
CA GLY A 40 18.14 -20.19 12.62
C GLY A 40 17.54 -20.05 14.02
N THR A 41 16.62 -19.11 14.23
CA THR A 41 15.93 -18.94 15.51
C THR A 41 14.40 -19.01 15.37
N LEU A 42 13.71 -19.28 16.48
CA LEU A 42 12.24 -19.23 16.57
C LEU A 42 11.70 -17.84 16.19
N ARG A 43 12.44 -16.78 16.55
CA ARG A 43 12.18 -15.39 16.14
C ARG A 43 12.28 -15.23 14.62
N ASP A 44 13.28 -15.82 13.99
CA ASP A 44 13.44 -15.77 12.53
C ASP A 44 12.31 -16.50 11.80
N THR A 45 11.88 -17.65 12.32
CA THR A 45 10.71 -18.37 11.78
C THR A 45 9.46 -17.50 11.82
N ILE A 46 9.22 -16.77 12.91
CA ILE A 46 8.08 -15.83 13.00
C ILE A 46 8.26 -14.67 12.01
N ASN A 47 9.45 -14.07 11.93
CA ASN A 47 9.75 -12.95 11.04
C ASN A 47 9.65 -13.31 9.54
N ARG A 48 9.74 -14.60 9.19
CA ARG A 48 9.48 -15.12 7.84
C ARG A 48 8.00 -15.00 7.45
N PHE A 49 7.07 -15.21 8.39
CA PHE A 49 5.62 -15.10 8.15
C PHE A 49 5.09 -13.69 8.40
N VAL A 50 5.55 -13.05 9.48
CA VAL A 50 5.10 -11.71 9.88
C VAL A 50 6.28 -10.74 9.78
N PRO A 51 6.44 -10.01 8.67
CA PRO A 51 7.57 -9.12 8.48
C PRO A 51 7.55 -8.01 9.53
N GLN A 52 8.63 -7.89 10.28
CA GLN A 52 8.83 -6.73 11.15
C GLN A 52 8.91 -5.47 10.28
N PRO A 53 8.12 -4.45 10.58
CA PRO A 53 8.20 -3.20 9.85
C PRO A 53 9.56 -2.54 10.15
N ALA A 54 10.26 -2.10 9.10
CA ALA A 54 11.56 -1.42 9.23
C ALA A 54 11.45 -0.02 9.89
N GLY A 55 10.22 0.45 10.11
CA GLY A 55 9.85 1.71 10.76
C GLY A 55 8.33 1.80 10.86
N PRO A 56 7.77 2.84 11.49
CA PRO A 56 6.33 3.01 11.60
C PRO A 56 5.65 2.96 10.22
N ARG A 57 4.73 2.00 10.02
CA ARG A 57 3.82 1.99 8.87
C ARG A 57 2.48 2.55 9.34
N CYS A 58 2.35 3.88 9.31
CA CYS A 58 1.10 4.54 9.65
C CYS A 58 0.18 4.55 8.43
N ALA A 59 -0.91 3.78 8.50
CA ALA A 59 -2.03 3.93 7.58
C ALA A 59 -3.01 4.94 8.19
N HIS A 60 -3.12 6.12 7.57
CA HIS A 60 -4.12 7.11 7.94
C HIS A 60 -5.43 6.77 7.24
N ILE A 61 -6.32 6.06 7.93
CA ILE A 61 -7.65 5.73 7.41
C ILE A 61 -8.60 6.83 7.88
N ARG A 62 -9.28 7.49 6.93
CA ARG A 62 -10.37 8.43 7.19
C ARG A 62 -11.61 7.91 6.48
N VAL A 63 -12.75 8.03 7.13
CA VAL A 63 -14.05 7.55 6.65
C VAL A 63 -14.98 8.75 6.50
N PRO A 64 -15.73 8.89 5.39
CA PRO A 64 -16.71 9.95 5.24
C PRO A 64 -17.88 9.77 6.23
N GLU A 65 -18.72 10.80 6.34
CA GLU A 65 -19.92 10.77 7.19
C GLU A 65 -20.83 9.57 6.81
N PRO A 66 -21.22 8.70 7.77
CA PRO A 66 -22.03 7.52 7.49
C PRO A 66 -23.37 7.84 6.82
N LEU A 67 -23.78 7.00 5.86
CA LEU A 67 -25.08 7.09 5.20
C LEU A 67 -26.01 5.97 5.68
N GLY A 68 -27.08 6.33 6.38
CA GLY A 68 -28.08 5.38 6.87
C GLY A 68 -29.04 4.93 5.76
N LEU A 69 -28.68 3.88 5.01
CA LEU A 69 -29.49 3.38 3.88
C LEU A 69 -30.95 3.05 4.25
N HIS A 70 -31.19 2.55 5.46
CA HIS A 70 -32.52 2.18 5.94
C HIS A 70 -33.48 3.38 6.09
N ALA A 71 -32.95 4.59 6.20
CA ALA A 71 -33.70 5.83 6.37
C ALA A 71 -33.48 6.81 5.21
N PHE A 72 -32.77 6.39 4.15
CA PHE A 72 -32.42 7.27 3.06
C PHE A 72 -33.66 7.52 2.18
N PRO A 73 -34.07 8.79 1.99
CA PRO A 73 -35.17 9.10 1.10
C PRO A 73 -34.70 9.01 -0.35
N GLY A 74 -35.31 8.13 -1.14
CA GLY A 74 -35.03 8.01 -2.58
C GLY A 74 -34.70 6.59 -3.01
N SER A 75 -34.12 6.47 -4.20
CA SER A 75 -33.67 5.20 -4.77
C SER A 75 -32.29 4.79 -4.24
N ILE A 76 -31.88 3.55 -4.54
CA ILE A 76 -30.52 3.08 -4.27
C ILE A 76 -29.49 3.91 -5.06
N ASP A 77 -29.82 4.30 -6.29
CA ASP A 77 -28.93 5.11 -7.12
C ASP A 77 -28.71 6.50 -6.51
N ASP A 78 -29.75 7.11 -5.94
CA ASP A 78 -29.64 8.37 -5.20
C ASP A 78 -28.75 8.22 -3.96
N ALA A 79 -28.87 7.10 -3.25
CA ALA A 79 -28.03 6.81 -2.09
C ALA A 79 -26.56 6.60 -2.48
N LEU A 80 -26.29 5.95 -3.61
CA LEU A 80 -24.95 5.76 -4.15
C LEU A 80 -24.34 7.09 -4.62
N ALA A 81 -25.14 7.95 -5.26
CA ALA A 81 -24.72 9.29 -5.64
C ALA A 81 -24.36 10.16 -4.42
N GLU A 82 -25.19 10.11 -3.36
CA GLU A 82 -24.91 10.80 -2.10
C GLU A 82 -23.65 10.26 -1.42
N LEU A 83 -23.49 8.94 -1.37
CA LEU A 83 -22.27 8.32 -0.83
C LEU A 83 -21.03 8.79 -1.61
N HIS A 84 -21.11 8.83 -2.95
CA HIS A 84 -20.06 9.32 -3.81
C HIS A 84 -19.72 10.79 -3.51
N CYS A 85 -20.72 11.66 -3.38
CA CYS A 85 -20.54 13.06 -3.01
C CYS A 85 -19.82 13.21 -1.66
N ARG A 86 -20.20 12.41 -0.64
CA ARG A 86 -19.53 12.44 0.67
C ARG A 86 -18.10 11.93 0.62
N MET A 87 -17.84 10.87 -0.14
CA MET A 87 -16.48 10.37 -0.36
C MET A 87 -15.61 11.41 -1.08
N GLN A 88 -16.14 12.07 -2.11
CA GLN A 88 -15.47 13.16 -2.81
C GLN A 88 -15.18 14.35 -1.88
N ALA A 89 -16.14 14.75 -1.06
CA ALA A 89 -15.96 15.83 -0.08
C ALA A 89 -14.86 15.49 0.94
N ALA A 90 -14.82 14.25 1.44
CA ALA A 90 -13.78 13.79 2.35
C ALA A 90 -12.39 13.81 1.70
N VAL A 91 -12.26 13.32 0.45
CA VAL A 91 -10.99 13.40 -0.30
C VAL A 91 -10.57 14.86 -0.51
N THR A 92 -11.49 15.73 -0.89
CA THR A 92 -11.23 17.16 -1.11
C THR A 92 -10.72 17.84 0.16
N GLY A 93 -11.35 17.57 1.31
CA GLY A 93 -10.90 18.09 2.61
C GLY A 93 -9.49 17.59 2.99
N ILE A 94 -9.22 16.30 2.78
CA ILE A 94 -7.89 15.71 3.04
C ILE A 94 -6.81 16.38 2.18
N VAL A 95 -7.08 16.59 0.89
CA VAL A 95 -6.13 17.26 -0.01
C VAL A 95 -5.87 18.68 0.47
N ALA A 96 -6.92 19.45 0.82
CA ALA A 96 -6.76 20.80 1.32
C ALA A 96 -5.93 20.87 2.63
N GLU A 97 -6.15 19.94 3.56
CA GLU A 97 -5.35 19.84 4.79
C GLU A 97 -3.87 19.51 4.49
N LEU A 98 -3.62 18.59 3.54
CA LEU A 98 -2.26 18.24 3.14
C LEU A 98 -1.55 19.39 2.45
N GLU A 99 -2.23 20.12 1.56
CA GLU A 99 -1.70 21.32 0.91
C GLU A 99 -1.36 22.40 1.95
N ALA A 100 -2.26 22.64 2.91
CA ALA A 100 -2.02 23.59 4.01
C ALA A 100 -0.82 23.19 4.89
N ALA A 101 -0.56 21.88 5.03
CA ALA A 101 0.59 21.35 5.74
C ALA A 101 1.89 21.31 4.90
N GLY A 102 1.87 21.77 3.64
CA GLY A 102 3.02 21.76 2.73
C GLY A 102 3.30 20.38 2.11
N GLY A 103 2.31 19.50 2.06
CA GLY A 103 2.40 18.19 1.40
C GLY A 103 2.61 18.33 -0.10
N PHE A 104 3.59 17.61 -0.65
CA PHE A 104 3.98 17.66 -2.07
C PHE A 104 3.57 16.41 -2.87
N ILE A 105 2.93 15.44 -2.22
CA ILE A 105 2.58 14.17 -2.84
C ILE A 105 1.17 14.26 -3.43
N PHE A 106 1.08 14.09 -4.74
CA PHE A 106 -0.19 14.05 -5.47
C PHE A 106 -0.64 12.60 -5.69
N TYR A 107 -1.90 12.33 -5.38
CA TYR A 107 -2.57 11.08 -5.73
C TYR A 107 -3.76 11.39 -6.64
N PRO A 108 -3.93 10.68 -7.78
CA PRO A 108 -5.08 10.89 -8.64
C PRO A 108 -6.36 10.55 -7.87
N ASN A 109 -7.34 11.46 -7.91
CA ASN A 109 -8.62 11.27 -7.26
C ASN A 109 -9.44 10.20 -8.00
N PRO A 110 -9.76 9.05 -7.38
CA PRO A 110 -10.44 7.95 -8.06
C PRO A 110 -11.90 8.26 -8.44
N PHE A 111 -12.50 9.30 -7.85
CA PHE A 111 -13.87 9.73 -8.12
C PHE A 111 -13.97 10.74 -9.26
N TYR A 112 -12.84 11.27 -9.72
CA TYR A 112 -12.79 12.21 -10.83
C TYR A 112 -12.58 11.44 -12.14
N HIS A 113 -13.66 11.11 -12.83
CA HIS A 113 -13.61 10.69 -14.22
C HIS A 113 -13.68 11.92 -15.12
N ARG A 114 -12.66 12.10 -15.98
CA ARG A 114 -12.66 13.09 -17.06
C ARG A 114 -13.54 12.64 -18.20
#